data_AF-A0A0Q4QDS7-F1
#
_entry.id   AF-A0A0Q4QDS7-F1
#
_cell.length_a   1.000
_cell.length_b   1.000
_cell.length_c   1.000
_cell.angle_alpha   90.00
_cell.angle_beta   90.00
_cell.angle_gamma   90.00
#
_symmetry.space_group_name_H-M   'P 1'
#
loop_
_entity.id
_entity.type
_entity.pdbx_description
1 polymer ?
#
loop_
_entity_poly.entity_id
_entity_poly.type
_entity_poly.pdbx_seq_one_letter_code
_entity_poly.pdbx_strand_id
1 'polypeptide(L)'
;MGMIKEFRTFVARGNVLDLAVGVIIGAAFGTITKSLTDDIIMPVIGYLFGGFDFSSYFLQLGPIPASYTGSPDNYAALKAAGVPLFGYGEFISVIINFLILAFIVFLLVKFVNRAIALVHEEQKTGEAPPAADPVDVALLREIRDELRAARARPEM
;
A
#
# COMPACT_ATOMS: atom_id res chain seq x y z
N MET A 1 24.93 31.90 -5.40
CA MET A 1 24.19 30.80 -6.08
C MET A 1 22.72 30.96 -5.71
N GLY A 2 21.78 30.83 -6.65
CA GLY A 2 20.35 31.07 -6.36
C GLY A 2 19.67 29.82 -5.80
N MET A 3 18.73 30.00 -4.87
CA MET A 3 17.94 28.95 -4.20
C MET A 3 17.30 27.93 -5.17
N ILE A 4 16.90 28.37 -6.36
CA ILE A 4 16.35 27.49 -7.43
C ILE A 4 17.39 26.49 -7.94
N LYS A 5 18.67 26.89 -8.02
CA LYS A 5 19.77 26.04 -8.47
C LYS A 5 20.13 25.01 -7.39
N GLU A 6 20.05 25.40 -6.12
CA GLU A 6 20.23 24.51 -4.97
C GLU A 6 19.09 23.49 -4.87
N PHE A 7 17.85 23.93 -5.08
CA PHE A 7 16.67 23.06 -5.11
C PHE A 7 16.74 22.04 -6.25
N ARG A 8 17.09 22.47 -7.47
CA ARG A 8 17.29 21.53 -8.59
C ARG A 8 18.38 20.51 -8.29
N THR A 9 19.47 20.93 -7.66
CA THR A 9 20.58 20.03 -7.25
C THR A 9 20.15 19.06 -6.16
N PHE A 10 19.25 19.47 -5.25
CA PHE A 10 18.67 18.61 -4.22
C PHE A 10 17.74 17.55 -4.82
N VAL A 11 16.79 17.95 -5.68
CA VAL A 11 15.83 17.03 -6.32
C VAL A 11 16.53 16.09 -7.31
N ALA A 12 17.63 16.52 -7.94
CA ALA A 12 18.41 15.68 -8.84
C ALA A 12 19.17 14.53 -8.12
N ARG A 13 19.17 14.48 -6.79
CA ARG A 13 19.59 13.27 -6.07
C ARG A 13 18.52 12.20 -6.31
N GLY A 14 18.74 11.32 -7.29
CA GLY A 14 17.75 10.33 -7.77
C GLY A 14 16.97 9.59 -6.66
N ASN A 15 17.66 9.21 -5.58
CA ASN A 15 17.04 8.56 -4.41
C ASN A 15 15.90 9.37 -3.75
N VAL A 16 15.90 10.71 -3.85
CA VAL A 16 14.86 11.57 -3.26
C VAL A 16 13.61 11.59 -4.15
N LEU A 17 13.79 11.61 -5.47
CA LEU A 17 12.67 11.63 -6.41
C LEU A 17 11.91 10.30 -6.39
N ASP A 18 12.63 9.17 -6.42
CA ASP A 18 12.01 7.84 -6.39
C ASP A 18 11.27 7.59 -5.07
N LEU A 19 11.86 8.04 -3.95
CA LEU A 19 11.20 7.97 -2.63
C LEU A 19 9.94 8.86 -2.61
N ALA A 20 10.02 10.08 -3.14
CA ALA A 20 8.87 10.99 -3.18
C ALA A 20 7.72 10.40 -4.00
N VAL A 21 8.03 9.84 -5.18
CA VAL A 21 7.03 9.18 -6.04
C VAL A 21 6.43 7.97 -5.33
N GLY A 22 7.27 7.13 -4.69
CA GLY A 22 6.81 5.96 -3.94
C GLY A 22 5.86 6.31 -2.79
N VAL A 23 6.17 7.36 -2.01
CA VAL A 23 5.33 7.82 -0.89
C VAL A 23 4.01 8.42 -1.39
N ILE A 24 4.04 9.23 -2.45
CA ILE A 24 2.84 9.85 -3.02
C ILE A 24 1.91 8.79 -3.60
N ILE A 25 2.46 7.86 -4.39
CA ILE A 25 1.68 6.75 -4.98
C ILE A 25 1.15 5.85 -3.87
N GLY A 26 1.97 5.53 -2.86
CA GLY A 26 1.55 4.72 -1.71
C GLY A 26 0.38 5.35 -0.93
N ALA A 27 0.44 6.65 -0.67
CA ALA A 27 -0.64 7.38 0.00
C ALA A 27 -1.92 7.40 -0.85
N ALA A 28 -1.81 7.68 -2.15
CA ALA A 28 -2.95 7.68 -3.06
C ALA A 28 -3.58 6.28 -3.18
N PHE A 29 -2.76 5.23 -3.28
CA PHE A 29 -3.21 3.84 -3.35
C PHE A 29 -3.92 3.40 -2.07
N GLY A 30 -3.45 3.86 -0.91
CA GLY A 30 -4.14 3.68 0.37
C GLY A 30 -5.57 4.23 0.35
N THR A 31 -5.77 5.43 -0.20
CA THR A 31 -7.11 6.03 -0.33
C THR A 31 -8.01 5.24 -1.28
N ILE A 32 -7.49 4.76 -2.41
CA ILE A 32 -8.25 3.95 -3.38
C ILE A 32 -8.72 2.64 -2.72
N THR A 33 -7.81 1.95 -2.03
CA THR A 33 -8.10 0.67 -1.37
C THR A 33 -9.08 0.85 -0.20
N LYS A 34 -8.97 1.96 0.54
CA LYS A 34 -9.92 2.35 1.58
C LYS A 34 -11.31 2.60 1.01
N SER A 35 -11.44 3.42 -0.04
CA SER A 35 -12.75 3.69 -0.67
C SER A 35 -13.41 2.43 -1.24
N LEU A 36 -12.63 1.56 -1.89
CA LEU A 36 -13.15 0.26 -2.34
C LEU A 36 -13.70 -0.58 -1.18
N THR A 37 -13.03 -0.54 -0.03
CA THR A 37 -13.47 -1.29 1.16
C THR A 37 -14.69 -0.67 1.80
N ASP A 38 -14.64 0.62 2.12
CA ASP A 38 -15.66 1.34 2.89
C ASP A 38 -16.92 1.63 2.08
N ASP A 39 -16.77 1.99 0.80
CA ASP A 39 -17.89 2.50 -0.02
C ASP A 39 -18.52 1.42 -0.91
N ILE A 40 -17.81 0.32 -1.19
CA ILE A 40 -18.28 -0.75 -2.09
C ILE A 40 -18.46 -2.06 -1.32
N ILE A 41 -17.43 -2.54 -0.64
CA ILE A 41 -17.46 -3.88 -0.02
C ILE A 41 -18.29 -3.88 1.27
N MET A 42 -18.07 -2.94 2.18
CA MET A 42 -18.79 -2.88 3.45
C MET A 42 -20.32 -2.75 3.28
N PRO A 43 -20.85 -1.95 2.34
CA PRO A 43 -22.28 -1.90 2.08
C PRO A 43 -22.84 -3.23 1.55
N VAL A 44 -22.11 -3.93 0.68
CA VAL A 44 -22.52 -5.25 0.15
C VAL A 44 -22.51 -6.30 1.25
N ILE A 45 -21.45 -6.34 2.06
CA ILE A 45 -21.36 -7.24 3.21
C ILE A 45 -22.47 -6.90 4.22
N GLY A 46 -22.68 -5.62 4.50
CA GLY A 46 -23.74 -5.15 5.40
C GLY A 46 -25.13 -5.56 4.94
N TYR A 47 -25.41 -5.45 3.63
CA TYR A 47 -26.66 -5.90 3.03
C TYR A 47 -26.85 -7.43 3.13
N LEU A 48 -25.80 -8.21 2.95
CA LEU A 48 -25.87 -9.68 2.96
C LEU A 48 -25.91 -10.29 4.37
N PHE A 49 -25.19 -9.71 5.32
CA PHE A 49 -24.97 -10.28 6.66
C PHE A 49 -25.64 -9.49 7.79
N GLY A 50 -26.36 -8.40 7.48
CA GLY A 50 -27.13 -7.63 8.46
C GLY A 50 -26.36 -6.53 9.19
N GLY A 51 -25.22 -6.09 8.64
CA GLY A 51 -24.38 -5.02 9.19
C GLY A 51 -23.31 -5.52 10.17
N PHE A 52 -22.05 -5.17 9.90
CA PHE A 52 -20.91 -5.40 10.82
C PHE A 52 -20.58 -4.12 11.59
N ASP A 53 -21.57 -3.52 12.24
CA ASP A 53 -21.33 -2.33 13.07
C ASP A 53 -21.28 -2.70 14.55
N PHE A 54 -20.06 -2.76 15.10
CA PHE A 54 -19.83 -2.94 16.53
C PHE A 54 -19.70 -1.61 17.28
N SER A 55 -19.87 -0.45 16.63
CA SER A 55 -19.68 0.87 17.25
C SER A 55 -20.58 1.10 18.48
N SER A 56 -21.76 0.47 18.52
CA SER A 56 -22.70 0.55 19.66
C SER A 56 -22.24 -0.22 20.91
N TYR A 57 -21.20 -1.05 20.83
CA TYR A 57 -20.65 -1.75 21.97
C TYR A 57 -19.62 -0.90 22.71
N PHE A 58 -20.09 -0.15 23.71
CA PHE A 58 -19.23 0.66 24.55
C PHE A 58 -19.68 0.66 26.00
N LEU A 59 -18.73 0.94 26.88
CA LEU A 59 -18.96 1.14 28.30
C LEU A 59 -18.88 2.62 28.61
N GLN A 60 -19.98 3.19 29.10
CA GLN A 60 -20.00 4.56 29.57
C GLN A 60 -19.34 4.64 30.95
N LEU A 61 -18.28 5.44 31.08
CA LEU A 61 -17.50 5.55 32.32
C LEU A 61 -17.79 6.85 33.10
N GLY A 62 -18.43 7.84 32.47
CA GLY A 62 -18.77 9.12 33.09
C GLY A 62 -20.22 9.55 32.84
N PRO A 63 -20.72 10.55 33.56
CA PRO A 63 -22.08 11.03 33.42
C PRO A 63 -22.30 11.68 32.04
N ILE A 64 -23.48 11.47 31.45
CA ILE A 64 -23.91 12.20 30.25
C ILE A 64 -24.25 13.63 30.66
N PRO A 65 -23.70 14.67 30.01
CA PRO A 65 -24.07 16.06 30.26
C PRO A 65 -25.58 16.26 30.09
N ALA A 66 -26.20 17.01 30.99
CA ALA A 66 -27.64 17.33 30.91
C ALA A 66 -28.01 18.15 29.65
N SER A 67 -27.02 18.73 28.96
CA SER A 67 -27.16 19.42 27.67
C SER A 67 -27.21 18.48 26.46
N TYR A 68 -27.00 17.17 26.65
CA TYR A 68 -27.01 16.20 25.56
C TYR A 68 -28.43 15.78 25.22
N THR A 69 -28.84 16.04 23.99
CA THR A 69 -30.18 15.71 23.46
C THR A 69 -30.16 14.54 22.46
N GLY A 70 -29.00 13.93 22.25
CA GLY A 70 -28.83 12.80 21.32
C GLY A 70 -29.21 11.45 21.93
N SER A 71 -29.11 10.40 21.11
CA SER A 71 -29.34 9.02 21.57
C SER A 71 -28.20 8.55 22.49
N PRO A 72 -28.48 8.04 23.70
CA PRO A 72 -27.48 7.48 24.59
C PRO A 72 -26.80 6.20 24.06
N ASP A 73 -27.29 5.65 22.95
CA ASP A 73 -26.71 4.46 22.30
C ASP A 73 -25.74 4.82 21.16
N ASN A 74 -25.55 6.11 20.88
CA ASN A 74 -24.66 6.57 19.82
C ASN A 74 -23.27 6.92 20.38
N TYR A 75 -22.34 5.99 20.25
CA TYR A 75 -20.95 6.13 20.68
C TYR A 75 -20.28 7.42 20.17
N ALA A 76 -20.42 7.73 18.88
CA ALA A 76 -19.79 8.90 18.26
C ALA A 76 -20.34 10.22 18.82
N ALA A 77 -21.65 10.29 19.03
CA ALA A 77 -22.30 11.48 19.57
C ALA A 77 -21.96 11.69 21.06
N LEU A 78 -21.86 10.63 21.85
CA LEU A 78 -21.44 10.71 23.26
C LEU A 78 -19.96 11.07 23.40
N LYS A 79 -19.09 10.53 22.53
CA LYS A 79 -17.66 10.87 22.46
C LYS A 79 -17.47 12.36 22.11
N ALA A 80 -18.24 12.87 21.15
CA ALA A 80 -18.24 14.29 20.79
C ALA A 80 -18.78 15.20 21.92
N ALA A 81 -19.72 14.71 22.74
CA ALA A 81 -20.23 15.41 23.91
C ALA A 81 -19.25 15.41 25.10
N GLY A 82 -18.05 14.84 24.96
CA GLY A 82 -17.02 14.81 26.00
C GLY A 82 -17.28 13.77 27.09
N VAL A 83 -18.18 12.81 26.86
CA VAL A 83 -18.41 11.71 27.81
C VAL A 83 -17.22 10.76 27.76
N PRO A 84 -16.60 10.40 28.90
CA PRO A 84 -15.61 9.34 28.96
C PRO A 84 -16.27 8.00 28.61
N LEU A 85 -15.89 7.43 27.46
CA LEU A 85 -16.40 6.14 26.96
C LEU A 85 -15.25 5.17 26.72
N PHE A 86 -15.47 3.91 27.07
CA PHE A 86 -14.63 2.80 26.67
C PHE A 86 -15.27 2.05 25.49
N GLY A 87 -14.92 2.47 24.27
CA GLY A 87 -15.46 1.91 23.02
C GLY A 87 -14.68 0.71 22.52
N TYR A 88 -14.87 -0.46 23.12
CA TYR A 88 -14.25 -1.70 22.64
C TYR A 88 -14.84 -2.16 21.30
N GLY A 89 -16.09 -1.80 21.04
CA GLY A 89 -16.78 -2.03 19.78
C GLY A 89 -16.13 -1.34 18.60
N GLU A 90 -15.85 -0.04 18.69
CA GLU A 90 -15.12 0.71 17.65
C GLU A 90 -13.74 0.09 17.39
N PHE A 91 -13.04 -0.33 18.44
CA PHE A 91 -11.73 -0.99 18.31
C PHE A 91 -11.82 -2.33 17.54
N ILE A 92 -12.81 -3.17 17.85
CA ILE A 92 -13.05 -4.43 17.13
C ILE A 92 -13.43 -4.15 15.67
N SER A 93 -14.29 -3.15 15.42
CA SER A 93 -14.64 -2.71 14.07
C SER A 93 -13.39 -2.31 13.27
N VAL A 94 -12.47 -1.55 13.86
CA VAL A 94 -11.20 -1.16 13.22
C VAL A 94 -10.34 -2.38 12.88
N ILE A 95 -10.25 -3.37 13.78
CA ILE A 95 -9.51 -4.61 13.52
C ILE A 95 -10.13 -5.37 12.34
N ILE A 96 -11.45 -5.55 12.34
CA ILE A 96 -12.17 -6.26 11.27
C ILE A 96 -11.99 -5.53 9.94
N ASN A 97 -12.16 -4.20 9.91
CA ASN A 97 -11.95 -3.39 8.71
C ASN A 97 -10.52 -3.50 8.19
N PHE A 98 -9.52 -3.52 9.08
CA PHE A 98 -8.12 -3.72 8.69
C PHE A 98 -7.90 -5.10 8.06
N LEU A 99 -8.48 -6.17 8.63
CA LEU A 99 -8.37 -7.53 8.06
C LEU A 99 -9.04 -7.61 6.68
N ILE A 100 -10.20 -6.97 6.50
CA ILE A 100 -10.90 -6.91 5.20
C ILE A 100 -10.04 -6.13 4.19
N LEU A 101 -9.54 -4.94 4.55
CA LEU A 101 -8.66 -4.13 3.70
C LEU A 101 -7.40 -4.92 3.31
N ALA A 102 -6.73 -5.56 4.27
CA ALA A 102 -5.54 -6.37 4.01
C ALA A 102 -5.83 -7.52 3.04
N PHE A 103 -6.98 -8.20 3.21
CA PHE A 103 -7.42 -9.25 2.29
C PHE A 103 -7.72 -8.72 0.88
N ILE A 104 -8.35 -7.55 0.76
CA ILE A 104 -8.63 -6.93 -0.54
C ILE A 104 -7.34 -6.49 -1.24
N VAL A 105 -6.43 -5.82 -0.53
CA VAL A 105 -5.12 -5.43 -1.08
C VAL A 105 -4.36 -6.66 -1.54
N PHE A 106 -4.38 -7.74 -0.76
CA PHE A 106 -3.80 -9.02 -1.16
C PHE A 106 -4.43 -9.57 -2.46
N LEU A 107 -5.76 -9.55 -2.57
CA LEU A 107 -6.44 -9.98 -3.80
C LEU A 107 -6.06 -9.12 -5.00
N LEU A 108 -6.06 -7.79 -4.86
CA LEU A 108 -5.67 -6.88 -5.95
C LEU A 108 -4.23 -7.14 -6.40
N VAL A 109 -3.29 -7.24 -5.46
CA VAL A 109 -1.89 -7.58 -5.76
C VAL A 109 -1.80 -8.94 -6.43
N LYS A 110 -2.56 -9.95 -5.97
CA LYS A 110 -2.63 -11.27 -6.59
C LYS A 110 -3.16 -11.22 -8.02
N PHE A 111 -4.19 -10.42 -8.30
CA PHE A 111 -4.74 -10.24 -9.64
C PHE A 111 -3.74 -9.54 -10.57
N VAL A 112 -3.11 -8.46 -10.10
CA VAL A 112 -2.08 -7.75 -10.86
C VAL A 112 -0.87 -8.66 -11.13
N ASN A 113 -0.37 -9.36 -10.11
CA ASN A 113 0.74 -10.31 -10.27
C ASN A 113 0.37 -11.44 -11.25
N ARG A 114 -0.88 -11.93 -11.22
CA ARG A 114 -1.36 -12.93 -12.18
C ARG A 114 -1.44 -12.37 -13.61
N ALA A 115 -1.92 -11.14 -13.79
CA ALA A 115 -1.98 -10.50 -15.10
C ALA A 115 -0.57 -10.25 -15.68
N ILE A 116 0.35 -9.76 -14.86
CA ILE A 116 1.76 -9.59 -15.24
C ILE A 116 2.40 -10.93 -15.61
N ALA A 117 2.09 -12.00 -14.89
CA ALA A 117 2.60 -13.34 -15.20
C ALA A 117 2.11 -13.83 -16.57
N LEU A 118 0.83 -13.61 -16.91
CA LEU A 118 0.26 -14.00 -18.20
C LEU A 118 0.91 -13.23 -19.37
N VAL A 119 1.14 -11.93 -19.23
CA VAL A 119 1.84 -11.12 -20.25
C VAL A 119 3.30 -11.58 -20.43
N HIS A 120 4.00 -11.90 -19.34
CA HIS A 120 5.37 -12.42 -19.42
C HIS A 120 5.45 -13.85 -19.99
N GLU A 121 4.39 -14.66 -19.88
CA GLU A 121 4.33 -15.99 -20.51
C GLU A 121 4.03 -15.91 -22.02
N GLU A 122 3.20 -14.97 -22.47
CA GLU A 122 3.01 -14.69 -23.90
C GLU A 122 4.31 -14.19 -24.55
N GLN A 123 5.10 -13.36 -23.85
CA GLN A 123 6.42 -12.91 -24.30
C GLN A 123 7.50 -14.02 -24.33
N LYS A 124 7.26 -15.17 -23.69
CA LYS A 124 8.14 -16.34 -23.77
C LYS A 124 7.77 -17.30 -24.89
N THR A 125 6.54 -17.20 -25.42
CA THR A 125 6.01 -18.10 -26.45
C THR A 125 6.14 -17.51 -27.86
N GLY A 126 6.16 -16.18 -27.98
CA GLY A 126 6.74 -15.49 -29.13
C GLY A 126 8.23 -15.29 -28.87
N GLU A 127 9.09 -15.80 -29.75
CA GLU A 127 10.55 -15.72 -29.67
C GLU A 127 11.03 -14.26 -29.62
N ALA A 128 11.01 -13.67 -28.42
CA ALA A 128 11.74 -12.46 -28.12
C ALA A 128 13.22 -12.87 -28.00
N PRO A 129 14.16 -12.16 -28.66
CA PRO A 129 15.59 -12.38 -28.42
C PRO A 129 15.84 -12.34 -26.92
N PRO A 130 16.77 -13.17 -26.38
CA PRO A 130 17.07 -13.14 -24.95
C PRO A 130 17.27 -11.69 -24.55
N ALA A 131 16.47 -11.23 -23.58
CA ALA A 131 16.53 -9.85 -23.09
C ALA A 131 18.00 -9.51 -22.91
N ALA A 132 18.47 -8.52 -23.68
CA ALA A 132 19.88 -8.13 -23.65
C ALA A 132 20.23 -7.91 -22.18
N ASP A 133 21.26 -8.61 -21.70
CA ASP A 133 21.71 -8.46 -20.33
C ASP A 133 21.84 -6.96 -20.03
N PRO A 134 21.48 -6.49 -18.82
CA PRO A 134 21.77 -5.13 -18.41
C PRO A 134 23.22 -4.79 -18.79
N VAL A 135 23.47 -3.58 -19.29
CA VAL A 135 24.77 -3.19 -19.86
C VAL A 135 25.92 -3.58 -18.93
N ASP A 136 25.74 -3.44 -17.62
CA ASP A 136 26.72 -3.83 -16.61
C ASP A 136 27.00 -5.34 -16.60
N VAL A 137 25.99 -6.19 -16.73
CA VAL A 137 26.14 -7.66 -16.79
C VAL A 137 26.81 -8.10 -18.09
N ALA A 138 26.50 -7.42 -19.21
CA ALA A 138 27.17 -7.65 -20.48
C ALA A 138 28.66 -7.28 -20.41
N LEU A 139 28.97 -6.09 -19.90
CA LEU A 139 30.35 -5.63 -19.67
C LEU A 139 31.11 -6.56 -18.73
N LEU A 140 30.49 -7.03 -17.65
CA LEU A 140 31.11 -7.97 -16.72
C LEU A 140 31.40 -9.32 -17.37
N ARG A 141 30.57 -9.79 -18.31
CA ARG A 141 30.85 -11.00 -19.09
C ARG A 141 32.04 -10.79 -20.02
N GLU A 142 32.08 -9.68 -20.75
CA GLU A 142 33.20 -9.33 -21.61
C GLU A 142 34.51 -9.24 -20.80
N ILE A 143 34.52 -8.51 -19.68
CA ILE A 143 35.68 -8.41 -18.79
C ILE A 143 36.11 -9.79 -18.27
N ARG A 144 35.15 -10.64 -17.84
CA ARG A 144 35.46 -12.00 -17.37
C ARG A 144 36.12 -12.81 -18.48
N ASP A 145 35.63 -12.70 -19.70
CA ASP A 145 36.10 -13.49 -20.83
C ASP A 145 37.48 -13.01 -21.30
N GLU A 146 37.73 -11.68 -21.30
CA GLU A 146 39.05 -11.09 -21.51
C GLU A 146 40.06 -11.51 -20.42
N LEU A 147 39.66 -11.50 -19.15
CA LEU A 147 40.52 -11.94 -18.03
C LEU A 147 40.83 -13.44 -18.11
N ARG A 148 39.87 -14.27 -18.52
CA ARG A 148 40.10 -15.70 -18.76
C ARG A 148 41.06 -15.91 -19.93
N ALA A 149 40.88 -15.16 -21.01
CA ALA A 149 41.77 -15.23 -22.18
C ALA A 149 43.19 -14.77 -21.84
N ALA A 150 43.34 -13.70 -21.04
CA ALA A 150 44.63 -13.21 -20.56
C ALA A 150 45.31 -14.22 -19.65
N ARG A 151 44.58 -14.84 -18.72
CA ARG A 151 45.10 -15.87 -17.81
C ARG A 151 45.51 -17.17 -18.54
N ALA A 152 44.92 -17.43 -19.69
CA ALA A 152 45.22 -18.60 -20.52
C ALA A 152 46.42 -18.40 -21.46
N ARG A 153 46.97 -17.17 -21.57
CA ARG A 153 48.25 -16.93 -22.25
C ARG A 153 49.37 -17.05 -21.22
N PRO A 154 50.14 -18.16 -21.20
CA PRO A 154 51.36 -18.19 -20.43
C PRO A 154 52.32 -17.17 -21.06
N GLU A 155 52.95 -16.34 -20.24
CA GLU A 155 53.91 -15.33 -20.67
C GLU A 155 54.95 -15.98 -21.60
N MET A 156 55.01 -15.51 -22.85
CA MET A 156 56.15 -15.76 -23.75
C MET A 156 57.19 -14.67 -23.53
#